data_AF-A0A367P6X2-F1
#
_entry.id   AF-A0A367P6X2-F1
#
_cell.length_a   1.000
_cell.length_b   1.000
_cell.length_c   1.000
_cell.angle_alpha   90.00
_cell.angle_beta   90.00
_cell.angle_gamma   90.00
#
_symmetry.space_group_name_H-M   'P 1'
#
loop_
_entity.id
_entity.type
_entity.pdbx_description
1 polymer ?
#
loop_
_entity_poly.entity_id
_entity_poly.type
_entity_poly.pdbx_seq_one_letter_code
_entity_poly.pdbx_strand_id
1 'polypeptide(L)' 'MDWLTEYRGFEIRVGLVNTSEDMFDAWFQIEGPMRPPGVAAIGKRVKVHGGPFSRRWAHLIAELAGRAAVDVILGVDE' A
#
# COMPACT_ATOMS: atom_id res chain seq x y z
N MET A 1 13.63 2.90 1.11
CA MET A 1 13.18 4.00 1.99
C MET A 1 11.71 3.73 2.17
N ASP A 2 11.38 3.19 3.34
CA ASP A 2 10.05 2.66 3.62
C ASP A 2 9.31 3.72 4.44
N TRP A 3 8.20 4.22 3.93
CA TRP A 3 7.37 5.23 4.59
C TRP A 3 6.20 4.52 5.27
N LEU A 4 5.95 4.82 6.54
CA LEU A 4 4.87 4.22 7.33
C LEU A 4 3.80 5.26 7.61
N THR A 5 2.56 4.95 7.30
CA THR A 5 1.40 5.74 7.72
C THR A 5 0.38 4.84 8.40
N GLU A 6 -0.34 5.37 9.37
CA GLU A 6 -1.50 4.69 9.97
C GLU A 6 -2.78 5.15 9.27
N TYR A 7 -3.71 4.22 9.06
CA TYR A 7 -5.05 4.51 8.56
C TYR A 7 -6.06 3.53 9.18
N ARG A 8 -7.05 4.07 9.91
CA ARG A 8 -8.11 3.31 10.58
C ARG A 8 -7.60 2.15 11.46
N GLY A 9 -6.48 2.36 12.15
CA GLY A 9 -5.84 1.34 13.01
C GLY A 9 -5.03 0.28 12.27
N PHE A 10 -4.81 0.44 10.96
CA PHE A 10 -3.88 -0.36 10.17
C PHE A 10 -2.62 0.44 9.85
N GLU A 11 -1.47 -0.23 9.89
CA GLU A 11 -0.21 0.28 9.37
C GLU A 11 -0.12 0.02 7.87
N ILE A 12 0.19 1.06 7.09
CA ILE A 12 0.49 0.97 5.66
C ILE A 12 1.97 1.31 5.48
N ARG A 13 2.74 0.33 5.02
CA ARG A 13 4.16 0.49 4.66
C ARG A 13 4.27 0.66 3.15
N VAL A 14 4.77 1.81 2.72
CA VAL A 14 5.07 2.14 1.33
C VAL A 14 6.51 1.77 1.03
N GLY A 15 6.73 1.00 -0.03
CA GLY A 15 8.06 0.63 -0.51
C GLY A 15 8.25 1.02 -1.97
N LEU A 16 9.33 1.74 -2.27
CA LEU A 16 9.69 2.10 -3.65
C LEU A 16 10.92 1.33 -4.12
N VAL A 17 10.84 0.77 -5.33
CA VAL A 17 11.97 0.09 -5.98
C VAL A 17 12.36 0.90 -7.21
N ASN A 18 13.60 1.40 -7.25
CA ASN A 18 14.09 2.16 -8.40
C ASN A 18 14.18 1.24 -9.63
N THR A 19 13.68 1.72 -10.77
CA THR A 19 13.71 0.99 -12.05
C THR A 19 14.62 1.68 -13.07
N SER A 20 14.65 3.00 -13.06
CA SER A 20 15.51 3.85 -13.89
C SER A 20 15.68 5.22 -13.21
N GLU A 21 16.42 6.14 -13.84
CA GLU A 21 16.62 7.50 -13.33
C GLU A 21 15.27 8.14 -12.94
N ASP A 22 15.15 8.51 -11.67
CA ASP A 22 13.96 9.10 -11.04
C ASP A 22 12.62 8.36 -11.18
N MET A 23 12.63 7.10 -11.61
CA MET A 23 11.44 6.27 -11.80
C MET A 23 11.43 5.06 -10.86
N PHE A 24 10.26 4.76 -10.31
CA PHE A 24 10.10 3.77 -9.24
C PHE A 24 8.85 2.90 -9.43
N ASP A 25 9.01 1.61 -9.23
CA ASP A 25 7.90 0.71 -8.96
C ASP A 25 7.38 0.96 -7.54
N ALA A 26 6.07 1.13 -7.43
CA ALA A 26 5.38 1.40 -6.18
C ALA A 26 4.86 0.09 -5.54
N TRP A 27 5.05 -0.05 -4.24
CA TRP A 27 4.58 -1.20 -3.45
C TRP A 27 3.97 -0.71 -2.15
N PHE A 28 3.02 -1.47 -1.61
CA PHE A 28 2.51 -1.28 -0.27
C PHE A 28 2.39 -2.61 0.48
N GLN A 29 2.35 -2.55 1.81
CA GLN A 29 2.03 -3.67 2.69
C GLN A 29 1.14 -3.14 3.81
N ILE A 30 0.13 -3.92 4.18
CA ILE A 30 -0.80 -3.59 5.27
C ILE A 30 -0.53 -4.52 6.43
N GLU A 31 -0.38 -3.97 7.63
CA GLU A 31 -0.39 -4.70 8.90
C GLU A 31 -1.53 -4.15 9.75
N GLY A 32 -2.11 -4.98 10.62
CA GLY A 32 -3.19 -4.53 11.48
C GLY A 32 -3.65 -5.58 12.49
N PRO A 33 -4.50 -5.17 13.44
CA PRO A 33 -4.89 -6.01 14.58
C PRO A 33 -5.81 -7.17 14.20
N MET A 34 -6.45 -7.11 13.03
CA MET A 34 -7.38 -8.14 12.55
C MET A 34 -6.95 -8.71 11.20
N ARG A 35 -7.14 -10.02 11.02
CA ARG A 35 -6.96 -10.74 9.75
C ARG A 35 -8.27 -11.45 9.41
N PRO A 36 -9.19 -10.78 8.69
CA PRO A 36 -10.48 -11.39 8.37
C PRO A 36 -10.27 -12.66 7.53
N PRO A 37 -11.10 -13.71 7.73
CA PRO A 37 -11.07 -14.88 6.87
C PRO A 37 -11.26 -14.48 5.41
N GLY A 38 -10.39 -14.97 4.52
CA GLY A 38 -10.44 -14.65 3.08
C GLY A 38 -9.58 -13.47 2.63
N VAL A 39 -9.05 -12.65 3.55
CA VAL A 39 -8.11 -11.57 3.21
C VAL A 39 -6.67 -12.08 3.26
N ALA A 40 -6.17 -12.62 2.15
CA ALA A 40 -4.80 -13.15 2.04
C ALA A 40 -3.70 -12.08 1.89
N ALA A 41 -4.08 -10.79 1.84
CA ALA A 41 -3.19 -9.68 1.52
C ALA A 41 -2.51 -9.03 2.75
N ILE A 42 -3.04 -9.23 3.96
CA ILE A 42 -2.46 -8.64 5.18
C ILE A 42 -1.10 -9.29 5.46
N GLY A 43 -0.09 -8.46 5.70
CA GLY A 43 1.31 -8.81 5.87
C GLY A 43 2.05 -9.22 4.60
N LYS A 44 1.41 -9.13 3.44
CA LYS A 44 2.07 -9.32 2.14
C LYS A 44 2.38 -7.98 1.50
N ARG A 45 3.53 -7.93 0.85
CA ARG A 45 3.92 -6.81 0.00
C ARG A 45 3.23 -6.94 -1.36
N VAL A 46 2.47 -5.93 -1.76
CA VAL A 46 1.68 -5.87 -2.99
C VAL A 46 2.28 -4.81 -3.92
N LYS A 47 2.50 -5.17 -5.18
CA LYS A 47 2.94 -4.21 -6.22
C LYS A 47 1.74 -3.43 -6.71
N VAL A 48 1.87 -2.11 -6.82
CA VAL A 48 0.89 -1.30 -7.54
C VAL A 48 1.23 -1.32 -9.04
N HIS A 49 0.25 -1.72 -9.85
CA HIS A 49 0.41 -1.77 -11.30
C HIS A 49 0.28 -0.38 -11.94
N GLY A 50 0.78 -0.24 -13.18
CA GLY A 50 0.70 1.00 -13.97
C GLY A 50 1.92 1.92 -13.84
N GLY A 51 2.95 1.51 -13.11
CA GLY A 51 4.23 2.22 -13.03
C GLY A 51 5.20 1.87 -14.18
N PRO A 52 6.48 2.30 -14.08
CA PRO A 52 7.04 3.04 -12.93
C PRO A 52 6.55 4.48 -12.87
N PHE A 53 6.67 5.11 -11.70
CA PHE A 53 6.24 6.48 -11.43
C PHE A 53 7.41 7.34 -10.93
N SER A 54 7.30 8.67 -11.06
CA SER A 54 8.22 9.56 -10.36
C SER A 54 8.08 9.40 -8.84
N ARG A 55 9.15 9.66 -8.07
CA ARG A 55 9.20 9.39 -6.62
C ARG A 55 7.99 9.87 -5.83
N ARG A 56 7.53 11.11 -6.06
CA ARG A 56 6.37 11.68 -5.34
C ARG A 56 5.07 10.96 -5.69
N TRP A 57 4.88 10.63 -6.97
CA TRP A 57 3.72 9.88 -7.44
C TRP A 57 3.73 8.43 -6.93
N ALA A 58 4.89 7.78 -6.94
CA ALA A 58 5.04 6.42 -6.46
C ALA A 58 4.66 6.29 -4.97
N HIS A 59 5.07 7.26 -4.14
CA HIS A 59 4.64 7.32 -2.74
C HIS A 59 3.13 7.51 -2.59
N LEU A 60 2.58 8.54 -3.25
CA LEU A 60 1.17 8.88 -3.13
C LEU A 60 0.27 7.73 -3.58
N ILE A 61 0.56 7.12 -4.73
CA ILE A 61 -0.25 6.02 -5.27
C ILE A 61 -0.17 4.78 -4.39
N ALA A 62 1.02 4.44 -3.86
CA ALA A 62 1.15 3.31 -2.92
C ALA A 62 0.34 3.53 -1.64
N GLU A 63 0.39 4.74 -1.09
CA GLU A 63 -0.36 5.09 0.10
C GLU A 63 -1.88 5.00 -0.14
N LEU A 64 -2.38 5.59 -1.23
CA LEU A 64 -3.79 5.56 -1.59
C LEU A 64 -4.28 4.13 -1.86
N ALA A 65 -3.49 3.31 -2.56
CA ALA A 65 -3.82 1.91 -2.79
C ALA A 65 -3.92 1.13 -1.48
N GLY A 66 -3.00 1.37 -0.53
CA GLY A 66 -3.06 0.79 0.81
C GLY A 66 -4.33 1.18 1.57
N ARG A 67 -4.69 2.47 1.56
CA ARG A 67 -5.92 2.95 2.22
C ARG A 67 -7.17 2.34 1.61
N ALA A 68 -7.27 2.30 0.29
CA ALA A 68 -8.40 1.68 -0.41
C ALA A 68 -8.53 0.18 -0.08
N ALA A 69 -7.40 -0.53 0.02
CA ALA A 69 -7.41 -1.92 0.45
C ALA A 69 -7.86 -2.09 1.92
N VAL A 70 -7.51 -1.18 2.83
CA VAL A 70 -8.05 -1.15 4.20
C VAL A 70 -9.56 -0.94 4.20
N ASP A 71 -10.07 -0.02 3.39
CA ASP A 71 -11.52 0.22 3.29
C ASP A 71 -12.26 -1.05 2.80
N VAL A 72 -11.68 -1.79 1.86
CA VAL A 72 -12.21 -3.10 1.42
C VAL A 72 -12.16 -4.14 2.55
N ILE A 73 -11.11 -4.16 3.36
CA ILE A 73 -10.93 -5.10 4.49
C ILE A 73 -11.99 -4.89 5.57
N LEU A 74 -12.26 -3.63 5.90
CA LEU A 74 -13.24 -3.28 6.94
C LEU A 74 -14.68 -3.50 6.48
N GLY A 75 -14.91 -3.56 5.17
CA GLY A 75 -16.25 -3.44 4.60
C GLY A 75 -16.69 -1.98 4.69
N VAL A 76 -17.15 -1.43 3.58
CA VAL A 76 -17.87 -0.15 3.62
C VAL A 76 -19.28 -0.49 4.08
N ASP A 77 -19.59 -0.25 5.35
CA ASP A 77 -20.97 0.10 5.69
C ASP A 77 -21.17 1.50 5.10
N GLU A 78 -21.84 1.56 3.95
CA GLU A 78 -22.28 2.80 3.32
C GLU A 78 -23.46 3.39 4.12
#